data_AF-A0A1D8G0I0-F1
#
_entry.id   AF-A0A1D8G0I0-F1
#
_cell.length_a   1.000
_cell.length_b   1.000
_cell.length_c   1.000
_cell.angle_alpha   90.00
_cell.angle_beta   90.00
_cell.angle_gamma   90.00
#
_symmetry.space_group_name_H-M   'P 1'
#
loop_
_entity.id
_entity.type
_entity.pdbx_description
1 polymer ?
#
loop_
_entity_poly.entity_id
_entity_poly.type
_entity_poly.pdbx_seq_one_letter_code
_entity_poly.pdbx_strand_id
1 'polypeptide(L)' 'MDAREDFHRTVQLLSALALYAHTFGADPDFVDAVGPALAVSLPEPPPDAFPSGCDPHDGPQHPGGQP' A
#
# COMPACT_ATOMS: atom_id res chain seq x y z
N MET A 1 6.52 -19.91 5.85
CA MET A 1 6.76 -18.71 5.03
C MET A 1 6.98 -17.56 5.98
N ASP A 2 7.96 -16.72 5.70
CA ASP A 2 8.41 -15.67 6.60
C ASP A 2 7.54 -14.42 6.37
N ALA A 3 6.76 -14.01 7.38
CA ALA A 3 5.79 -12.91 7.26
C ALA A 3 6.39 -11.59 6.73
N ARG A 4 7.67 -11.34 7.02
CA ARG A 4 8.44 -10.21 6.48
C ARG A 4 8.64 -10.32 4.97
N GLU A 5 8.95 -11.51 4.47
CA GLU A 5 9.11 -11.76 3.04
C GLU A 5 7.76 -11.61 2.32
N ASP A 6 6.68 -12.14 2.89
CA ASP A 6 5.32 -11.97 2.36
C ASP A 6 4.90 -10.48 2.35
N PHE A 7 5.28 -9.70 3.37
CA PHE A 7 5.06 -8.26 3.41
C PHE A 7 5.79 -7.54 2.28
N HIS A 8 7.09 -7.77 2.12
CA HIS A 8 7.87 -7.18 1.03
C HIS A 8 7.35 -7.59 -0.35
N ARG A 9 6.94 -8.85 -0.51
CA ARG A 9 6.37 -9.36 -1.76
C ARG A 9 5.06 -8.65 -2.10
N THR A 10 4.17 -8.49 -1.12
CA THR A 10 2.87 -7.87 -1.34
C THR A 10 3.00 -6.37 -1.62
N VAL A 11 3.92 -5.67 -0.94
CA VAL A 11 4.25 -4.27 -1.24
C VAL A 11 4.82 -4.11 -2.66
N GLN A 12 5.70 -5.02 -3.08
CA GLN A 12 6.24 -5.00 -4.46
C GLN A 12 5.15 -5.24 -5.51
N LEU A 13 4.20 -6.14 -5.25
CA LEU A 13 3.05 -6.37 -6.13
C LEU A 13 2.14 -5.13 -6.23
N LEU A 14 1.86 -4.48 -5.10
CA LEU A 14 1.10 -3.21 -5.06
C LEU A 14 1.84 -2.10 -5.82
N SER A 15 3.16 -2.00 -5.66
CA SER A 15 4.00 -1.02 -6.35
C SER A 15 4.01 -1.25 -7.86
N ALA A 16 4.11 -2.51 -8.30
CA ALA A 16 4.04 -2.89 -9.70
C ALA A 16 2.65 -2.59 -10.31
N LEU A 17 1.56 -2.83 -9.55
CA LEU A 17 0.21 -2.50 -9.99
C LEU A 17 0.02 -0.98 -10.13
N ALA A 18 0.56 -0.19 -9.20
CA ALA A 18 0.52 1.27 -9.28
C ALA A 18 1.29 1.79 -10.50
N LEU A 19 2.46 1.20 -10.81
CA LEU A 19 3.20 1.53 -12.02
C LEU A 19 2.41 1.13 -13.29
N TYR A 20 1.82 -0.06 -13.30
CA TYR A 20 0.96 -0.51 -14.40
C TYR A 20 -0.18 0.48 -14.66
N ALA A 21 -0.88 0.94 -13.61
CA ALA A 21 -1.97 1.89 -13.71
C ALA A 21 -1.57 3.24 -14.35
N HIS A 22 -0.29 3.61 -14.31
CA HIS A 22 0.23 4.82 -14.95
C HIS A 22 0.66 4.61 -16.42
N THR A 23 0.61 3.38 -16.92
CA THR A 23 0.99 3.05 -18.31
C THR A 23 -0.14 3.37 -19.28
N PHE A 24 0.20 3.81 -20.48
CA PHE A 24 -0.81 4.06 -21.53
C PHE A 24 -1.53 2.76 -21.92
N GLY A 25 -2.86 2.78 -21.89
CA GLY A 25 -3.70 1.61 -22.19
C GLY A 25 -3.81 0.59 -21.05
N ALA A 26 -3.43 0.97 -19.82
CA ALA A 26 -3.73 0.17 -18.64
C ALA A 26 -5.24 -0.03 -18.49
N ASP A 27 -5.64 -1.24 -18.11
CA ASP A 27 -7.04 -1.60 -17.88
C ASP A 27 -7.47 -1.10 -16.48
N PRO A 28 -8.36 -0.08 -16.41
CA PRO A 28 -8.77 0.48 -15.13
C PRO A 28 -9.60 -0.50 -14.29
N ASP A 29 -10.41 -1.36 -14.92
CA ASP A 29 -11.23 -2.35 -14.22
C ASP A 29 -10.36 -3.43 -13.56
N PHE A 30 -9.26 -3.82 -14.21
CA PHE A 30 -8.27 -4.71 -13.62
C PHE A 30 -7.61 -4.10 -12.37
N VAL A 31 -7.21 -2.83 -12.45
CA VAL A 31 -6.58 -2.14 -11.30
C VAL A 31 -7.55 -2.00 -10.14
N ASP A 32 -8.81 -1.64 -10.43
CA ASP A 32 -9.87 -1.49 -9.42
C ASP A 32 -10.20 -2.84 -8.74
N ALA A 33 -10.19 -3.94 -9.48
CA ALA A 33 -10.43 -5.27 -8.92
C ALA A 33 -9.24 -5.80 -8.10
N VAL A 34 -8.01 -5.64 -8.62
CA VAL A 34 -6.81 -6.29 -8.05
C VAL A 34 -6.20 -5.48 -6.90
N GLY A 35 -6.29 -4.15 -6.96
CA GLY A 35 -5.73 -3.25 -5.95
C GLY A 35 -6.21 -3.57 -4.53
N PRO A 36 -7.54 -3.58 -4.28
CA PRO A 36 -8.10 -3.93 -2.98
C PRO A 36 -7.73 -5.36 -2.55
N ALA A 37 -7.75 -6.33 -3.48
CA ALA A 37 -7.42 -7.72 -3.17
C ALA A 37 -5.97 -7.89 -2.69
N LEU A 38 -5.03 -7.14 -3.27
CA LEU A 38 -3.65 -7.12 -2.81
C LEU A 38 -3.50 -6.35 -1.49
N ALA A 39 -4.22 -5.25 -1.32
CA ALA A 39 -4.16 -4.44 -0.10
C ALA A 39 -4.66 -5.21 1.13
N VAL A 40 -5.74 -6.00 1.01
CA VAL A 40 -6.24 -6.84 2.11
C VAL A 40 -5.33 -8.05 2.40
N SER A 41 -4.49 -8.43 1.44
CA SER A 41 -3.54 -9.53 1.59
C SER A 41 -2.24 -9.07 2.27
N LEU A 42 -2.10 -7.78 2.59
CA LEU A 42 -0.91 -7.23 3.21
C LEU A 42 -0.72 -7.84 4.61
N PRO A 43 0.38 -8.56 4.87
CA PRO A 43 0.70 -9.06 6.20
C PRO A 43 0.97 -7.91 7.18
N GLU A 44 1.01 -8.23 8.47
CA GLU A 44 1.44 -7.27 9.47
C GLU A 44 2.83 -6.71 9.12
N PRO A 45 2.99 -5.38 9.19
CA PRO A 45 4.26 -4.74 8.87
C PRO A 45 5.33 -5.14 9.89
N PRO A 46 6.58 -5.38 9.47
CA PRO A 46 7.66 -5.59 10.42
C PRO A 46 7.87 -4.34 11.29
N PRO A 47 8.40 -4.48 12.52
CA PRO A 47 8.53 -3.38 13.49
C PRO A 47 9.37 -2.18 12.99
N ASP A 48 10.23 -2.38 11.99
CA ASP A 48 11.04 -1.33 11.35
C ASP A 48 10.46 -0.83 10.01
N ALA A 49 9.29 -1.31 9.56
CA ALA A 49 8.71 -0.90 8.26
C ALA A 49 8.31 0.58 8.24
N PHE A 50 7.97 1.14 9.40
CA PHE A 50 7.55 2.52 9.52
C PHE A 50 8.52 3.29 10.40
N PRO A 51 8.84 4.55 10.05
CA PRO A 51 9.65 5.39 10.91
C PRO A 51 8.99 5.51 12.28
N SER A 52 9.80 5.48 13.33
CA SER A 52 9.35 5.60 14.72
C SER A 52 8.56 6.91 14.90
N GLY A 53 7.25 6.78 15.16
CA GLY A 53 6.31 7.90 15.28
C GLY A 53 5.23 7.95 14.20
N CYS A 54 5.27 7.09 13.18
CA CYS A 54 4.13 6.85 12.31
C CYS A 54 3.18 5.87 12.99
N ASP A 55 2.16 6.38 13.68
CA ASP A 55 1.06 5.55 14.14
C ASP A 55 0.22 5.15 12.92
N PRO A 56 -0.01 3.84 12.64
CA PRO A 56 -0.76 3.40 11.46
C PRO A 56 -2.24 3.86 11.43
N HIS A 57 -2.76 4.34 12.56
CA HIS A 57 -4.10 4.90 12.68
C HIS A 57 -4.10 6.44 12.69
N ASP A 58 -2.96 7.09 12.87
CA ASP A 58 -2.79 8.53 12.69
C ASP A 58 -2.67 8.82 11.19
N GLY A 59 -3.82 9.08 10.57
CA GLY A 59 -3.87 9.58 9.20
C GLY A 59 -3.01 10.85 9.04
N PRO A 60 -2.56 11.18 7.82
CA PRO A 60 -1.70 12.33 7.60
C PRO A 60 -2.33 13.59 8.21
N GLN A 61 -1.54 14.29 9.03
CA GLN A 61 -1.95 15.55 9.63
C GLN A 61 -2.16 16.58 8.52
N HIS A 62 -3.38 16.70 8.01
CA HIS A 62 -3.73 17.65 6.97
C HIS A 62 -3.62 19.07 7.53
N PRO A 63 -2.71 19.92 7.02
CA PRO A 63 -2.65 21.32 7.43
C PRO A 63 -3.78 22.08 6.73
N GLY A 64 -4.98 22.03 7.33
CA GLY A 64 -6.16 22.69 6.77
C GLY A 64 -7.31 22.91 7.76
N GLY A 65 -7.13 22.58 9.04
CA GLY A 65 -8.10 22.88 10.08
C GLY A 65 -7.79 24.23 10.74
N GLN A 66 -8.26 25.33 10.16
CA GLN A 66 -8.46 26.56 10.92
C GLN A 66 -9.93 27.01 10.79
N PRO A 67 -10.50 27.56 11.89
CA PRO A 67 -11.94 27.72 12.12
C PRO A 67 -12.64 28.69 11.17
#